data_AF-A0AAD8Z0V3-F1
#
_entry.id   AF-A0AAD8Z0V3-F1
#
_cell.length_a   1.000
_cell.length_b   1.000
_cell.length_c   1.000
_cell.angle_alpha   90.00
_cell.angle_beta   90.00
_cell.angle_gamma   90.00
#
_symmetry.space_group_name_H-M   'P 1'
#
loop_
_entity.id
_entity.type
_entity.pdbx_description
1 polymer ?
#
loop_
_entity_poly.entity_id
_entity_poly.type
_entity_poly.pdbx_seq_one_letter_code
_entity_poly.pdbx_strand_id
1 'polypeptide(L)'
;VYLNVSHKITVASSLSAPALPLSALRLVVPPLRLMSAFLWQVVQRHNVTQYGKLEQFVMLVSEAVPDIMSQSLINKLVFHLRKKVILELCFKDKTPDRWIIQAHLDTLRNLTYKCKDVESEIMNTKFIRMIHNILEDATKRENFFQNVFPVEYGSGYDAVLQSLAWEFLTRVEELLPVPNLKEGKDKYSTLTGINFCILRNG
;
A
#
# COMPACT_ATOMS: atom_id res chain seq x y z
N VAL A 1 48.00 -32.56 -38.19
CA VAL A 1 48.68 -31.26 -37.98
C VAL A 1 47.67 -30.18 -38.37
N TYR A 2 46.92 -29.46 -37.53
CA TYR A 2 46.71 -29.33 -36.09
C TYR A 2 45.22 -28.92 -35.92
N LEU A 3 44.47 -29.62 -35.08
CA LEU A 3 43.81 -29.18 -33.83
C LEU A 3 42.70 -28.10 -33.88
N ASN A 4 41.54 -28.59 -33.42
CA ASN A 4 40.36 -27.99 -32.79
C ASN A 4 40.67 -26.90 -31.71
N VAL A 5 39.71 -26.00 -31.43
CA VAL A 5 39.06 -25.78 -30.11
C VAL A 5 38.41 -24.37 -29.98
N SER A 6 37.09 -24.40 -29.78
CA SER A 6 36.22 -23.56 -28.93
C SER A 6 36.21 -22.02 -28.99
N HIS A 7 35.01 -21.45 -29.08
CA HIS A 7 34.37 -20.88 -27.87
C HIS A 7 32.85 -20.67 -28.07
N LYS A 8 32.06 -21.38 -27.24
CA LYS A 8 30.66 -21.05 -26.93
C LYS A 8 30.62 -19.69 -26.25
N ILE A 9 29.76 -18.78 -26.72
CA ILE A 9 29.33 -17.63 -25.93
C ILE A 9 27.95 -17.96 -25.36
N THR A 10 27.97 -18.41 -24.10
CA THR A 10 26.80 -18.48 -23.22
C THR A 10 26.46 -17.06 -22.79
N VAL A 11 25.31 -16.53 -23.22
CA VAL A 11 24.76 -15.29 -22.65
C VAL A 11 23.96 -15.68 -21.41
N ALA A 12 24.64 -15.65 -20.26
CA ALA A 12 23.98 -15.52 -18.96
C ALA A 12 24.21 -14.08 -18.50
N SER A 13 23.16 -13.26 -18.49
CA SER A 13 23.19 -11.94 -17.84
C SER A 13 22.13 -11.92 -16.74
N SER A 14 22.50 -12.42 -15.56
CA SER A 14 21.87 -12.04 -14.31
C SER A 14 22.33 -10.62 -13.98
N LEU A 15 21.52 -9.62 -14.34
CA LEU A 15 21.78 -8.23 -13.95
C LEU A 15 21.38 -8.09 -12.47
N SER A 16 22.29 -8.39 -11.54
CA SER A 16 22.13 -7.97 -10.16
C SER A 16 22.22 -6.44 -10.12
N ALA A 17 21.14 -5.78 -9.71
CA ALA A 17 21.16 -4.35 -9.46
C ALA A 17 22.29 -4.03 -8.47
N PRO A 18 23.06 -2.94 -8.68
CA PRO A 18 24.12 -2.57 -7.76
C PRO A 18 23.53 -2.28 -6.37
N ALA A 19 23.97 -3.04 -5.37
CA ALA A 19 23.56 -2.82 -3.99
C ALA A 19 23.98 -1.41 -3.54
N LEU A 20 23.08 -0.69 -2.87
CA LEU A 20 23.37 0.67 -2.39
C LEU A 20 24.54 0.66 -1.40
N PRO A 21 25.46 1.64 -1.47
CA PRO A 21 26.50 1.81 -0.47
C PRO A 21 25.89 1.94 0.94
N LEU A 22 26.55 1.37 1.94
CA LEU A 22 26.09 1.41 3.35
C LEU A 22 25.87 2.84 3.87
N SER A 23 26.62 3.82 3.36
CA SER A 23 26.45 5.25 3.68
C SER A 23 25.12 5.79 3.18
N ALA A 24 24.71 5.44 1.96
CA ALA A 24 23.40 5.82 1.41
C ALA A 24 22.27 5.14 2.19
N LEU A 25 22.44 3.87 2.56
CA LEU A 25 21.46 3.15 3.37
C LEU A 25 21.24 3.82 4.73
N ARG A 26 22.31 4.24 5.41
CA ARG A 26 22.23 4.96 6.69
C ARG A 26 21.45 6.28 6.60
N LEU A 27 21.45 6.95 5.44
CA LEU A 27 20.71 8.19 5.23
C LEU A 27 19.21 7.94 5.03
N VAL A 28 18.85 6.85 4.34
CA VAL A 28 17.45 6.54 3.95
C VAL A 28 16.68 5.81 5.05
N VAL A 29 17.39 5.05 5.91
CA VAL A 29 16.77 4.26 6.97
C VAL A 29 15.94 5.11 7.94
N PRO A 30 16.43 6.23 8.53
CA PRO A 30 15.61 7.02 9.46
C PRO A 30 14.35 7.65 8.82
N PRO A 31 14.39 8.22 7.60
CA PRO A 31 13.18 8.68 6.92
C PRO A 31 12.15 7.59 6.61
N LEU A 32 12.57 6.41 6.13
CA LEU A 32 11.65 5.29 5.86
C LEU A 32 10.94 4.85 7.13
N ARG A 33 11.70 4.75 8.21
CA ARG A 33 11.24 4.47 9.57
C ARG A 33 10.14 5.42 10.05
N LEU A 34 10.38 6.73 9.90
CA LEU A 34 9.39 7.75 10.24
C LEU A 34 8.15 7.67 9.35
N MET A 35 8.33 7.40 8.05
CA MET A 35 7.22 7.22 7.12
C MET A 35 6.36 6.01 7.49
N SER A 36 6.95 4.85 7.78
CA SER A 36 6.24 3.65 8.22
C SER A 36 5.45 3.92 9.50
N ALA A 37 6.04 4.59 10.49
CA ALA A 37 5.34 4.97 11.72
C ALA A 37 4.17 5.93 11.48
N PHE A 38 4.35 6.94 10.62
CA PHE A 38 3.29 7.86 10.23
C PHE A 38 2.14 7.14 9.52
N LEU A 39 2.46 6.28 8.56
CA LEU A 39 1.47 5.53 7.79
C LEU A 39 0.72 4.52 8.65
N TRP A 40 1.37 3.92 9.65
CA TRP A 40 0.68 3.10 10.64
C TRP A 40 -0.34 3.92 11.45
N GLN A 41 0.03 5.13 11.89
CA GLN A 41 -0.89 6.03 12.58
C GLN A 41 -2.08 6.46 11.69
N VAL A 42 -1.86 6.65 10.38
CA VAL A 42 -2.93 6.94 9.41
C VAL A 42 -3.98 5.84 9.41
N VAL A 43 -3.54 4.58 9.41
CA VAL A 43 -4.41 3.40 9.37
C VAL A 43 -5.11 3.15 10.70
N GLN A 44 -4.39 3.30 11.81
CA GLN A 44 -4.93 3.17 13.18
C GLN A 44 -6.03 4.19 13.48
N ARG A 45 -5.87 5.43 12.98
CA ARG A 45 -6.84 6.52 13.20
C ARG A 45 -7.92 6.60 12.12
N HIS A 46 -7.97 5.63 11.20
CA HIS A 46 -8.86 5.64 10.03
C HIS A 46 -8.82 6.98 9.27
N ASN A 47 -7.64 7.58 9.14
CA ASN A 47 -7.50 8.88 8.49
C ASN A 47 -7.48 8.71 6.97
N VAL A 48 -8.67 8.48 6.39
CA VAL A 48 -8.86 8.17 4.97
C VAL A 48 -8.29 9.25 4.04
N THR A 49 -8.22 10.51 4.50
CA THR A 49 -7.62 11.62 3.72
C THR A 49 -6.14 11.38 3.36
N GLN A 50 -5.45 10.53 4.13
CA GLN A 50 -4.04 10.19 3.92
C GLN A 50 -3.84 8.83 3.25
N TYR A 51 -4.90 8.07 2.95
CA TYR A 51 -4.78 6.73 2.35
C TYR A 51 -4.12 6.76 0.98
N GLY A 52 -4.26 7.85 0.22
CA GLY A 52 -3.51 8.04 -1.03
C GLY A 52 -1.99 8.04 -0.84
N LYS A 53 -1.48 8.54 0.30
CA LYS A 53 -0.04 8.49 0.61
C LYS A 53 0.42 7.08 0.95
N LEU A 54 -0.40 6.33 1.70
CA LEU A 54 -0.13 4.92 1.97
C LEU A 54 -0.14 4.10 0.68
N GLU A 55 -1.11 4.31 -0.20
CA GLU A 55 -1.18 3.63 -1.50
C GLU A 55 0.09 3.87 -2.32
N GLN A 56 0.53 5.13 -2.43
CA GLN A 56 1.77 5.49 -3.13
C GLN A 56 3.01 4.83 -2.49
N PHE A 57 3.08 4.84 -1.16
CA PHE A 57 4.18 4.20 -0.44
C PHE A 57 4.24 2.69 -0.70
N VAL A 58 3.09 2.01 -0.65
CA VAL A 58 2.98 0.57 -0.96
C VAL A 58 3.47 0.31 -2.38
N MET A 59 2.96 1.06 -3.36
CA MET A 59 3.35 0.90 -4.77
C MET A 59 4.85 1.09 -4.99
N LEU A 60 5.44 2.17 -4.43
CA LEU A 60 6.86 2.48 -4.60
C LEU A 60 7.77 1.42 -3.96
N VAL A 61 7.43 0.99 -2.75
CA VAL A 61 8.23 0.00 -2.04
C VAL A 61 8.11 -1.37 -2.69
N SER A 62 6.92 -1.77 -3.15
CA SER A 62 6.72 -3.02 -3.89
C SER A 62 7.42 -3.02 -5.26
N GLU A 63 7.57 -1.87 -5.91
CA GLU A 63 8.38 -1.76 -7.13
C GLU A 63 9.88 -1.91 -6.83
N ALA A 64 10.35 -1.30 -5.73
CA ALA A 64 11.75 -1.39 -5.32
C ALA A 64 12.14 -2.77 -4.74
N VAL A 65 11.20 -3.44 -4.06
CA VAL A 65 11.38 -4.74 -3.42
C VAL A 65 10.19 -5.64 -3.79
N PRO A 66 10.21 -6.30 -4.97
CA PRO A 66 9.08 -7.08 -5.48
C PRO A 66 8.60 -8.19 -4.56
N ASP A 67 9.51 -8.77 -3.76
CA ASP A 67 9.22 -9.90 -2.86
C ASP A 67 8.87 -9.48 -1.43
N ILE A 68 8.61 -8.19 -1.18
CA ILE A 68 8.27 -7.71 0.17
C ILE A 68 6.99 -8.35 0.72
N MET A 69 6.05 -8.64 -0.17
CA MET A 69 4.75 -9.24 0.09
C MET A 69 4.24 -9.85 -1.22
N SER A 70 3.36 -10.85 -1.16
CA SER A 70 2.79 -11.41 -2.40
C SER A 70 2.01 -10.35 -3.20
N GLN A 71 2.11 -10.41 -4.53
CA GLN A 71 1.43 -9.44 -5.40
C GLN A 71 -0.09 -9.42 -5.18
N SER A 72 -0.70 -10.56 -4.84
CA SER A 72 -2.12 -10.64 -4.50
C SER A 72 -2.47 -9.80 -3.26
N LEU A 73 -1.67 -9.89 -2.19
CA LEU A 73 -1.90 -9.09 -0.98
C LEU A 73 -1.62 -7.60 -1.21
N ILE A 74 -0.60 -7.25 -2.00
CA ILE A 74 -0.31 -5.87 -2.41
C ILE A 74 -1.50 -5.28 -3.18
N ASN A 75 -1.98 -5.99 -4.21
CA ASN A 75 -3.14 -5.56 -5.00
C ASN A 75 -4.38 -5.42 -4.11
N LYS A 76 -4.62 -6.39 -3.21
CA LYS A 76 -5.72 -6.32 -2.25
C LYS A 76 -5.63 -5.08 -1.37
N LEU A 77 -4.46 -4.77 -0.79
CA LEU A 77 -4.25 -3.57 0.03
C LEU A 77 -4.53 -2.29 -0.76
N VAL A 78 -3.95 -2.16 -1.95
CA VAL A 78 -4.14 -1.02 -2.84
C VAL A 78 -5.60 -0.83 -3.23
N PHE A 79 -6.31 -1.91 -3.60
CA PHE A 79 -7.74 -1.85 -3.90
C PHE A 79 -8.56 -1.44 -2.67
N HIS A 80 -8.20 -1.93 -1.47
CA HIS A 80 -8.94 -1.58 -0.26
C HIS A 80 -8.79 -0.10 0.10
N LEU A 81 -7.56 0.43 0.02
CA LEU A 81 -7.27 1.84 0.21
C LEU A 81 -8.05 2.71 -0.79
N ARG A 82 -7.97 2.36 -2.07
CA ARG A 82 -8.61 3.13 -3.15
C ARG A 82 -10.13 3.16 -3.02
N LYS A 83 -10.75 2.02 -2.73
CA LYS A 83 -12.21 1.93 -2.50
C LYS A 83 -12.65 2.74 -1.28
N LYS A 84 -11.88 2.72 -0.19
CA LYS A 84 -12.18 3.56 0.98
C LYS A 84 -12.12 5.05 0.68
N VAL A 85 -11.14 5.51 -0.08
CA VAL A 85 -11.07 6.91 -0.53
C VAL A 85 -12.30 7.27 -1.37
N ILE A 86 -12.72 6.41 -2.30
CA ILE A 86 -13.91 6.64 -3.12
C ILE A 86 -15.18 6.71 -2.27
N LEU A 87 -15.35 5.79 -1.32
CA LEU A 87 -16.51 5.78 -0.42
C LEU A 87 -16.56 7.02 0.46
N GLU A 88 -15.40 7.46 0.97
CA GLU A 88 -15.28 8.67 1.78
C GLU A 88 -15.70 9.93 1.00
N LEU A 89 -15.28 10.04 -0.27
CA LEU A 89 -15.69 11.14 -1.16
C LEU A 89 -17.20 11.12 -1.43
N CYS A 90 -17.80 9.93 -1.56
CA CYS A 90 -19.25 9.79 -1.71
C CYS A 90 -20.03 10.13 -0.43
N PHE A 91 -19.40 9.98 0.75
CA PHE A 91 -20.06 10.14 2.05
C PHE A 91 -19.99 11.57 2.59
N LYS A 92 -18.81 12.22 2.52
CA LYS A 92 -18.55 13.49 3.21
C LYS A 92 -19.38 14.67 2.69
N ASP A 93 -19.66 14.69 1.40
CA ASP A 93 -20.30 15.82 0.74
C ASP A 93 -21.76 15.52 0.40
N LYS A 94 -22.66 16.45 0.71
CA LYS A 94 -24.06 16.38 0.26
C LYS A 94 -24.17 16.35 -1.27
N THR A 95 -23.21 16.98 -1.94
CA THR A 95 -23.05 17.01 -3.40
C THR A 95 -21.63 16.56 -3.75
N PRO A 96 -21.37 15.23 -3.84
CA PRO A 96 -20.04 14.71 -4.13
C PRO A 96 -19.51 15.20 -5.48
N ASP A 97 -18.23 15.58 -5.53
CA ASP A 97 -17.58 15.98 -6.77
C ASP A 97 -17.39 14.76 -7.68
N ARG A 98 -18.25 14.66 -8.69
CA ARG A 98 -18.26 13.55 -9.65
C ARG A 98 -16.97 13.47 -10.45
N TRP A 99 -16.30 14.59 -10.73
CA TRP A 99 -15.06 14.60 -11.51
C TRP A 99 -13.92 13.95 -10.72
N ILE A 100 -13.78 14.33 -9.45
CA ILE A 100 -12.78 13.74 -8.55
C ILE A 100 -13.06 12.26 -8.36
N ILE A 101 -14.31 11.88 -8.09
CA ILE A 101 -14.68 10.47 -7.89
C ILE A 101 -14.41 9.66 -9.17
N GLN A 102 -14.73 10.20 -10.35
CA GLN A 102 -14.46 9.53 -11.62
C GLN A 102 -12.96 9.27 -11.82
N ALA A 103 -12.09 10.23 -11.51
CA ALA A 103 -10.64 10.04 -11.60
C ALA A 103 -10.15 8.89 -10.69
N HIS A 104 -10.72 8.75 -9.49
CA HIS A 104 -10.42 7.62 -8.62
C HIS A 104 -10.95 6.28 -9.14
N LEU A 105 -12.15 6.25 -9.74
CA LEU A 105 -12.72 5.06 -10.38
C LEU A 105 -11.89 4.61 -11.58
N ASP A 106 -11.41 5.55 -12.41
CA ASP A 106 -10.57 5.24 -13.55
C ASP A 106 -9.21 4.70 -13.12
N THR A 107 -8.64 5.25 -12.03
CA THR A 107 -7.43 4.69 -11.43
C THR A 107 -7.67 3.26 -10.93
N LEU A 108 -8.78 3.00 -10.23
CA LEU A 108 -9.13 1.65 -9.77
C LEU A 108 -9.28 0.68 -10.95
N ARG A 109 -9.92 1.11 -12.04
CA ARG A 109 -10.05 0.32 -13.28
C ARG A 109 -8.68 -0.01 -13.88
N ASN A 110 -7.78 0.97 -13.97
CA ASN A 110 -6.43 0.76 -14.47
C ASN A 110 -5.62 -0.21 -13.60
N LEU A 111 -5.67 -0.06 -12.27
CA LEU A 111 -5.02 -0.99 -11.34
C LEU A 111 -5.57 -2.41 -11.48
N THR A 112 -6.88 -2.54 -11.65
CA THR A 112 -7.57 -3.82 -11.86
C THR A 112 -7.09 -4.50 -13.14
N TYR A 113 -7.05 -3.75 -14.25
CA TYR A 113 -6.57 -4.26 -15.54
C TYR A 113 -5.10 -4.75 -15.47
N LYS A 114 -4.24 -4.00 -14.76
CA LYS A 114 -2.84 -4.38 -14.56
C LYS A 114 -2.66 -5.65 -13.71
N CYS A 115 -3.56 -5.88 -12.76
CA CYS A 115 -3.53 -7.06 -11.87
C CYS A 115 -3.71 -8.38 -12.63
N LYS A 116 -4.48 -8.38 -13.74
CA LYS A 116 -4.82 -9.58 -14.53
C LYS A 116 -5.44 -10.71 -13.70
N ASP A 117 -6.10 -10.36 -12.60
CA ASP A 117 -6.80 -11.29 -11.72
C ASP A 117 -8.31 -11.19 -11.95
N VAL A 118 -8.93 -12.31 -12.32
CA VAL A 118 -10.34 -12.40 -12.69
C VAL A 118 -11.25 -12.09 -11.49
N GLU A 119 -10.89 -12.56 -10.29
CA GLU A 119 -11.69 -12.32 -9.09
C GLU A 119 -11.70 -10.83 -8.73
N SER A 120 -10.53 -10.19 -8.71
CA SER A 120 -10.39 -8.75 -8.52
C SER A 120 -11.14 -7.96 -9.58
N GLU A 121 -11.12 -8.40 -10.84
CA GLU A 121 -11.85 -7.76 -11.94
C GLU A 121 -13.37 -7.77 -11.69
N ILE A 122 -13.93 -8.91 -11.31
CA ILE A 122 -15.35 -9.05 -10.97
C ILE A 122 -15.70 -8.15 -9.79
N MET A 123 -14.92 -8.20 -8.71
CA MET A 123 -15.19 -7.47 -7.48
C MET A 123 -15.05 -5.95 -7.66
N ASN A 124 -14.03 -5.49 -8.39
CA ASN A 124 -13.81 -4.07 -8.64
C ASN A 124 -14.82 -3.51 -9.65
N THR A 125 -15.23 -4.29 -10.65
CA THR A 125 -16.30 -3.90 -11.58
C THR A 125 -17.64 -3.79 -10.87
N LYS A 126 -17.98 -4.74 -9.98
CA LYS A 126 -19.17 -4.66 -9.12
C LYS A 126 -19.15 -3.39 -8.27
N PHE A 127 -18.01 -3.08 -7.65
CA PHE A 127 -17.83 -1.86 -6.86
C PHE A 127 -18.01 -0.59 -7.70
N ILE A 128 -17.35 -0.47 -8.86
CA ILE A 128 -17.45 0.72 -9.73
C ILE A 128 -18.91 0.95 -10.15
N ARG A 129 -19.62 -0.10 -10.55
CA ARG A 129 -21.04 -0.01 -10.90
C ARG A 129 -21.90 0.42 -9.72
N MET A 130 -21.61 -0.08 -8.51
CA MET A 130 -22.29 0.36 -7.29
C MET A 130 -22.09 1.86 -7.05
N ILE A 131 -20.85 2.36 -7.19
CA ILE A 131 -20.55 3.79 -7.03
C ILE A 131 -21.34 4.64 -8.03
N HIS A 132 -21.41 4.25 -9.30
CA HIS A 132 -22.23 4.99 -10.27
C HIS A 132 -23.72 5.04 -9.86
N ASN A 133 -24.29 3.92 -9.41
CA ASN A 133 -25.69 3.86 -8.99
C ASN A 133 -26.00 4.76 -7.76
N ILE A 134 -25.10 4.85 -6.79
CA ILE A 134 -25.29 5.75 -5.62
C ILE A 134 -25.02 7.23 -5.97
N LEU A 135 -24.26 7.51 -7.03
CA LEU A 135 -24.04 8.88 -7.48
C LEU A 135 -25.24 9.42 -8.28
N GLU A 136 -26.00 8.56 -8.96
CA GLU A 136 -27.19 8.96 -9.73
C GLU A 136 -28.34 9.47 -8.85
N ASP A 137 -28.51 8.92 -7.65
CA ASP A 137 -29.68 9.17 -6.80
C ASP A 137 -29.28 9.33 -5.33
N ALA A 138 -29.62 10.48 -4.74
CA ALA A 138 -29.31 10.79 -3.34
C ALA A 138 -30.02 9.86 -2.34
N THR A 139 -31.22 9.39 -2.65
CA THR A 139 -31.98 8.44 -1.82
C THR A 139 -31.30 7.07 -1.83
N LYS A 140 -30.87 6.60 -3.00
CA LYS A 140 -30.08 5.35 -3.09
C LYS A 140 -28.76 5.48 -2.34
N ARG A 141 -28.12 6.64 -2.41
CA ARG A 141 -26.88 6.94 -1.66
C ARG A 141 -27.10 6.85 -0.16
N GLU A 142 -28.12 7.52 0.36
CA GLU A 142 -28.46 7.48 1.78
C GLU A 142 -28.75 6.04 2.21
N ASN A 143 -29.59 5.32 1.46
CA ASN A 143 -29.91 3.92 1.75
C ASN A 143 -28.66 3.02 1.77
N PHE A 144 -27.73 3.22 0.83
CA PHE A 144 -26.47 2.50 0.79
C PHE A 144 -25.63 2.75 2.05
N PHE A 145 -25.46 4.02 2.44
CA PHE A 145 -24.64 4.35 3.61
C PHE A 145 -25.25 3.93 4.94
N GLN A 146 -26.59 3.84 5.02
CA GLN A 146 -27.29 3.35 6.21
C GLN A 146 -27.26 1.82 6.32
N ASN A 147 -27.48 1.10 5.21
CA ASN A 147 -27.78 -0.34 5.27
C ASN A 147 -26.68 -1.24 4.69
N VAL A 148 -25.97 -0.79 3.66
CA VAL A 148 -24.98 -1.62 2.95
C VAL A 148 -23.56 -1.32 3.42
N PHE A 149 -23.21 -0.04 3.52
CA PHE A 149 -21.86 0.40 3.90
C PHE A 149 -21.39 -0.16 5.24
N PRO A 150 -22.17 -0.12 6.35
CA PRO A 150 -21.68 -0.62 7.64
C PRO A 150 -21.40 -2.12 7.63
N VAL A 151 -22.07 -2.88 6.76
CA VAL A 151 -21.93 -4.33 6.65
C VAL A 151 -20.80 -4.71 5.70
N GLU A 152 -20.78 -4.17 4.48
CA GLU A 152 -19.80 -4.55 3.46
C GLU A 152 -18.47 -3.79 3.58
N TYR A 153 -18.51 -2.54 4.06
CA TYR A 153 -17.39 -1.61 4.08
C TYR A 153 -17.16 -1.00 5.48
N GLY A 154 -17.75 -1.55 6.54
CA GLY A 154 -17.60 -1.06 7.91
C GLY A 154 -16.35 -1.61 8.60
N SER A 155 -16.47 -1.93 9.89
CA SER A 155 -15.34 -2.34 10.74
C SER A 155 -14.61 -3.60 10.25
N GLY A 156 -15.33 -4.58 9.68
CA GLY A 156 -14.72 -5.79 9.12
C GLY A 156 -13.80 -5.47 7.94
N TYR A 157 -14.23 -4.55 7.08
CA TYR A 157 -13.42 -4.06 5.97
C TYR A 157 -12.17 -3.32 6.47
N ASP A 158 -12.36 -2.45 7.46
CA ASP A 158 -11.27 -1.67 8.04
C ASP A 158 -10.26 -2.57 8.77
N ALA A 159 -10.69 -3.63 9.43
CA ALA A 159 -9.81 -4.62 10.07
C ALA A 159 -8.94 -5.37 9.04
N VAL A 160 -9.52 -5.75 7.89
CA VAL A 160 -8.74 -6.35 6.78
C VAL A 160 -7.71 -5.37 6.26
N LEU A 161 -8.08 -4.11 6.05
CA LEU A 161 -7.15 -3.06 5.60
C LEU A 161 -6.03 -2.84 6.62
N GLN A 162 -6.36 -2.77 7.91
CA GLN A 162 -5.39 -2.64 9.00
C GLN A 162 -4.40 -3.80 9.03
N SER A 163 -4.88 -5.04 8.92
CA SER A 163 -4.04 -6.25 8.90
C SER A 163 -3.08 -6.26 7.70
N LEU A 164 -3.57 -5.95 6.50
CA LEU A 164 -2.74 -5.87 5.30
C LEU A 164 -1.66 -4.78 5.41
N ALA A 165 -2.04 -3.59 5.88
CA ALA A 165 -1.09 -2.49 6.06
C ALA A 165 -0.05 -2.82 7.13
N TRP A 166 -0.48 -3.47 8.22
CA TRP A 166 0.40 -3.92 9.28
C TRP A 166 1.44 -4.92 8.78
N GLU A 167 1.01 -5.97 8.07
CA GLU A 167 1.91 -6.97 7.51
C GLU A 167 2.91 -6.31 6.56
N PHE A 168 2.44 -5.42 5.70
CA PHE A 168 3.30 -4.69 4.76
C PHE A 168 4.36 -3.85 5.48
N LEU A 169 3.95 -3.02 6.44
CA LEU A 169 4.86 -2.12 7.16
C LEU A 169 5.83 -2.89 8.07
N THR A 170 5.42 -4.04 8.60
CA THR A 170 6.31 -4.94 9.34
C THR A 170 7.42 -5.46 8.44
N ARG A 171 7.08 -5.93 7.24
CA ARG A 171 8.07 -6.40 6.25
C ARG A 171 9.01 -5.29 5.80
N VAL A 172 8.52 -4.05 5.68
CA VAL A 172 9.39 -2.89 5.42
C VAL A 172 10.43 -2.74 6.53
N GLU A 173 10.02 -2.81 7.80
CA GLU A 173 10.94 -2.64 8.92
C GLU A 173 11.96 -3.79 9.00
N GLU A 174 11.56 -5.03 8.71
CA GLU A 174 12.44 -6.20 8.70
C GLU A 174 13.59 -6.09 7.67
N LEU A 175 13.42 -5.29 6.61
CA LEU A 175 14.46 -5.03 5.62
C LEU A 175 15.49 -3.98 6.07
N LEU A 176 15.17 -3.18 7.10
CA LEU A 176 16.04 -2.08 7.53
C LEU A 176 17.08 -2.58 8.54
N PRO A 177 18.35 -2.14 8.44
CA PRO A 177 19.39 -2.52 9.38
C PRO A 177 19.00 -2.15 10.81
N VAL A 178 19.27 -3.07 11.75
CA VAL A 178 19.07 -2.86 13.17
C VAL A 178 19.81 -1.59 13.60
N PRO A 179 19.16 -0.65 14.31
CA PRO A 179 19.84 0.53 14.82
C PRO A 179 21.00 0.09 15.73
N ASN A 180 22.25 0.35 15.34
CA ASN A 180 23.40 0.16 16.21
C ASN A 180 23.40 1.26 17.28
N LEU A 181 22.87 0.95 18.47
CA LEU A 181 22.77 1.85 19.63
C LEU A 181 24.13 2.22 20.28
N LYS A 182 25.26 1.96 19.62
CA LYS A 182 26.59 2.20 20.17
C LYS A 182 27.21 3.56 19.81
N GLU A 183 26.65 4.31 18.86
CA GLU A 183 27.22 5.60 18.40
C GLU A 183 26.37 6.84 18.76
N GLY A 184 25.33 6.70 19.58
CA GLY A 184 24.40 7.80 19.89
C GLY A 184 23.97 7.89 21.35
N LYS A 185 24.83 7.50 22.30
CA LYS A 185 24.44 7.46 23.72
C LYS A 185 24.30 8.82 24.40
N ASP A 186 24.68 9.94 23.77
CA ASP A 186 24.74 11.23 24.48
C ASP A 186 23.79 12.34 24.00
N LYS A 187 22.85 12.10 23.06
CA LYS A 187 21.86 13.17 22.74
C LYS A 187 20.39 12.80 22.57
N TYR A 188 20.00 11.54 22.44
CA TYR A 188 18.57 11.16 22.40
C TYR A 188 18.37 9.75 22.95
N SER A 189 18.35 9.58 24.26
CA SER A 189 18.03 8.32 24.94
C SER A 189 16.53 7.93 24.83
N THR A 190 15.90 8.12 23.66
CA THR A 190 14.46 7.85 23.47
C THR A 190 14.06 7.46 22.04
N LEU A 191 14.96 6.87 21.23
CA LEU A 191 14.61 6.44 19.88
C LEU A 191 15.04 5.02 19.54
N THR A 192 14.46 4.05 20.26
CA THR A 192 14.07 2.77 19.65
C THR A 192 12.56 2.79 19.39
N GLY A 193 12.09 3.84 18.69
CA GLY A 193 10.67 4.19 18.61
C GLY A 193 9.83 3.29 17.71
N ILE A 194 10.43 2.51 16.81
CA ILE A 194 9.64 1.83 15.76
C ILE A 194 9.26 0.42 16.14
N ASN A 195 10.16 -0.34 16.77
CA ASN A 195 9.75 -1.54 17.50
C ASN A 195 8.72 -1.22 18.59
N PHE A 196 8.71 -0.01 19.17
CA PHE A 196 7.73 0.35 20.20
C PHE A 196 6.39 0.88 19.65
N CYS A 197 6.37 1.62 18.52
CA CYS A 197 5.13 2.11 17.91
C CYS A 197 4.41 1.04 17.07
N ILE A 198 5.17 0.14 16.45
CA ILE A 198 4.64 -1.02 15.74
C ILE A 198 4.22 -2.03 16.83
N LEU A 199 5.14 -2.67 17.57
CA LEU A 199 4.81 -3.82 18.43
C LEU A 199 3.90 -3.55 19.65
N ARG A 200 3.73 -2.31 20.12
CA ARG A 200 2.91 -2.03 21.33
C ARG A 200 1.40 -1.96 21.07
N ASN A 201 0.95 -1.92 19.80
CA ASN A 201 -0.48 -1.85 19.44
C ASN A 201 -0.92 -2.98 18.48
N GLY A 202 -0.13 -4.05 18.37
CA GLY A 202 -0.50 -5.30 17.69
C GLY A 202 -1.11 -6.30 18.66
#